data_AF-A0A524MYY2-F1
#
_entry.id   AF-A0A524MYY2-F1
#
_cell.length_a   1.000
_cell.length_b   1.000
_cell.length_c   1.000
_cell.angle_alpha   90.00
_cell.angle_beta   90.00
_cell.angle_gamma   90.00
#
_symmetry.space_group_name_H-M   'P 1'
#
loop_
_entity.id
_entity.type
_entity.pdbx_description
1 polymer ?
#
loop_
_entity_poly.entity_id
_entity_poly.type
_entity_poly.pdbx_seq_one_letter_code
_entity_poly.pdbx_strand_id
1 'polypeptide(L)'
;MNQNNIDSPEVRILSQDPQLLEKLVDSIDPAISGLNMVKLATLYFLVSGPKSSLSILLVGDPGTGKSSLLRNISSLVKSQVTRKSSGDGFLLIEKIDTLNHHEENKLMDTLEDEIQSVYASSRPLMGRYNPYQTVAQNLRLPVGVLSLFDLIFVLRDTPDRDNDREIASRILELEETTSTPPVETHLLESYLEAARGHEPKLSHEAKTLLLDYYLDLRSSSEMEDAIAITPRQLNTLIKVSKARAQLHLRDTVWASDAEASIRMISHCLEQVGIDPVRCSYDIDVLYTGRPTVLNGKLLKVVEVFSELEKQSIPVHRSSLESILWERYGMTSRTVSRLLRSLLMEGIITEDPPGEYRRREWGQGDA
;
A
#
# COMPACT_ATOMS: atom_id res chain seq x y z
N MET A 1 17.55 -9.68 -27.51
CA MET A 1 17.04 -10.72 -28.42
C MET A 1 16.06 -10.07 -29.39
N ASN A 2 15.77 -10.69 -30.53
CA ASN A 2 14.79 -10.28 -31.56
C ASN A 2 14.57 -8.76 -31.79
N GLN A 3 15.42 -8.16 -32.63
CA GLN A 3 15.14 -6.84 -33.23
C GLN A 3 13.82 -6.80 -34.04
N ASN A 4 13.33 -7.97 -34.49
CA ASN A 4 12.22 -8.11 -35.42
C ASN A 4 10.83 -7.77 -34.83
N ASN A 5 10.69 -7.64 -33.51
CA ASN A 5 9.37 -7.46 -32.87
C ASN A 5 8.94 -5.98 -32.78
N ILE A 6 9.92 -5.06 -32.81
CA ILE A 6 9.75 -3.62 -32.54
C ILE A 6 9.00 -2.89 -33.68
N ASP A 7 9.11 -3.39 -34.91
CA ASP A 7 8.45 -2.83 -36.11
C ASP A 7 7.19 -3.59 -36.54
N SER A 8 6.59 -4.37 -35.62
CA SER A 8 5.25 -4.93 -35.86
C SER A 8 4.22 -3.80 -36.03
N PRO A 9 3.40 -3.81 -37.10
CA PRO A 9 2.45 -2.73 -37.37
C PRO A 9 1.38 -2.62 -36.27
N GLU A 10 1.04 -3.75 -35.65
CA GLU A 10 0.06 -3.84 -34.56
C GLU A 10 0.52 -3.11 -33.28
N VAL A 11 1.80 -3.21 -32.90
CA VAL A 11 2.37 -2.43 -31.78
C VAL A 11 2.34 -0.93 -32.09
N ARG A 12 2.62 -0.54 -33.34
CA ARG A 12 2.53 0.87 -33.81
C ARG A 12 1.10 1.40 -33.90
N ILE A 13 0.10 0.55 -34.12
CA ILE A 13 -1.33 0.91 -34.08
C ILE A 13 -1.79 1.04 -32.63
N LEU A 14 -1.44 0.08 -31.78
CA LEU A 14 -1.82 0.07 -30.36
C LEU A 14 -1.23 1.28 -29.61
N SER A 15 0.03 1.66 -29.87
CA SER A 15 0.67 2.82 -29.20
C SER A 15 0.06 4.19 -29.57
N GLN A 16 -0.73 4.26 -30.64
CA GLN A 16 -1.47 5.46 -31.06
C GLN A 16 -2.87 5.56 -30.42
N ASP A 17 -3.32 4.52 -29.70
CA ASP A 17 -4.66 4.45 -29.10
C ASP A 17 -4.77 5.40 -27.88
N PRO A 18 -5.74 6.33 -27.84
CA PRO A 18 -5.98 7.18 -26.67
C PRO A 18 -6.27 6.39 -25.38
N GLN A 19 -6.84 5.18 -25.50
CA GLN A 19 -7.16 4.27 -24.40
C GLN A 19 -6.09 3.18 -24.18
N LEU A 20 -4.88 3.32 -24.75
CA LEU A 20 -3.76 2.39 -24.60
C LEU A 20 -3.56 1.89 -23.16
N LEU A 21 -3.46 2.80 -22.18
CA LEU A 21 -3.16 2.43 -20.79
C LEU A 21 -4.29 1.64 -20.14
N GLU A 22 -5.54 1.93 -20.50
CA GLU A 22 -6.75 1.24 -20.02
C GLU A 22 -6.79 -0.18 -20.58
N LYS A 23 -6.64 -0.32 -21.91
CA LYS A 23 -6.59 -1.63 -22.59
C LYS A 23 -5.43 -2.51 -22.12
N LEU A 24 -4.24 -1.93 -21.87
CA LEU A 24 -3.10 -2.67 -21.31
C LEU A 24 -3.35 -3.10 -19.86
N VAL A 25 -3.96 -2.23 -19.03
CA VAL A 25 -4.33 -2.55 -17.64
C VAL A 25 -5.29 -3.73 -17.60
N ASP A 26 -6.36 -3.70 -18.39
CA ASP A 26 -7.37 -4.76 -18.44
C ASP A 26 -6.84 -6.08 -19.02
N SER A 27 -5.76 -6.03 -19.82
CA SER A 27 -5.17 -7.21 -20.46
C SER A 27 -4.12 -7.95 -19.62
N ILE A 28 -3.56 -7.36 -18.54
CA ILE A 28 -2.66 -8.09 -17.62
C ILE A 28 -3.42 -9.20 -16.89
N ASP A 29 -4.58 -8.82 -16.35
CA ASP A 29 -5.42 -9.70 -15.53
C ASP A 29 -6.90 -9.34 -15.79
N PRO A 30 -7.54 -10.02 -16.77
CA PRO A 30 -8.96 -9.82 -17.07
C PRO A 30 -9.91 -10.39 -16.01
N ALA A 31 -9.40 -11.21 -15.07
CA ALA A 31 -10.17 -11.90 -14.04
C ALA A 31 -10.28 -11.08 -12.75
N ILE A 32 -9.26 -10.28 -12.42
CA ILE A 32 -9.35 -9.26 -11.37
C ILE A 32 -10.07 -8.04 -11.93
N SER A 33 -11.28 -7.75 -11.48
CA SER A 33 -11.92 -6.44 -11.70
C SER A 33 -11.32 -5.39 -10.75
N GLY A 34 -11.30 -4.12 -11.18
CA GLY A 34 -10.70 -3.02 -10.44
C GLY A 34 -9.17 -3.16 -10.23
N LEU A 35 -8.67 -2.56 -9.13
CA LEU A 35 -7.25 -2.43 -8.80
C LEU A 35 -6.39 -1.77 -9.90
N ASN A 36 -6.98 -0.92 -10.73
CA ASN A 36 -6.39 -0.35 -11.95
C ASN A 36 -5.02 0.32 -11.71
N MET A 37 -4.80 0.97 -10.56
CA MET A 37 -3.52 1.59 -10.22
C MET A 37 -2.43 0.57 -9.84
N VAL A 38 -2.79 -0.58 -9.26
CA VAL A 38 -1.88 -1.70 -8.99
C VAL A 38 -1.50 -2.40 -10.31
N LYS A 39 -2.49 -2.62 -11.20
CA LYS A 39 -2.26 -3.11 -12.56
C LYS A 39 -1.36 -2.15 -13.36
N LEU A 40 -1.56 -0.84 -13.25
CA LEU A 40 -0.74 0.18 -13.89
C LEU A 40 0.70 0.20 -13.34
N ALA A 41 0.88 0.10 -12.02
CA ALA A 41 2.20 -0.07 -11.42
C ALA A 41 2.88 -1.39 -11.85
N THR A 42 2.09 -2.44 -12.11
CA THR A 42 2.56 -3.70 -12.69
C THR A 42 3.04 -3.50 -14.13
N LEU A 43 2.34 -2.74 -14.98
CA LEU A 43 2.86 -2.35 -16.31
C LEU A 43 4.19 -1.60 -16.18
N TYR A 44 4.29 -0.65 -15.24
CA TYR A 44 5.52 0.10 -15.00
C TYR A 44 6.67 -0.82 -14.59
N PHE A 45 6.44 -1.77 -13.68
CA PHE A 45 7.42 -2.81 -13.32
C PHE A 45 7.85 -3.67 -14.51
N LEU A 46 6.88 -4.16 -15.30
CA LEU A 46 7.13 -5.03 -16.45
C LEU A 46 7.95 -4.35 -17.55
N VAL A 47 7.69 -3.07 -17.82
CA VAL A 47 8.37 -2.29 -18.87
C VAL A 47 9.70 -1.72 -18.41
N SER A 48 9.81 -1.28 -17.16
CA SER A 48 11.05 -0.67 -16.65
C SER A 48 12.20 -1.70 -16.60
N GLY A 49 11.88 -2.99 -16.46
CA GLY A 49 12.82 -4.09 -16.68
C GLY A 49 13.65 -4.47 -15.46
N PRO A 50 14.59 -5.42 -15.58
CA PRO A 50 15.35 -5.92 -14.44
C PRO A 50 16.42 -4.94 -13.93
N LYS A 51 16.91 -4.03 -14.79
CA LYS A 51 17.99 -3.07 -14.48
C LYS A 51 17.51 -1.73 -13.91
N SER A 52 16.20 -1.55 -13.72
CA SER A 52 15.62 -0.30 -13.22
C SER A 52 15.18 -0.35 -11.77
N SER A 53 15.23 -1.53 -11.16
CA SER A 53 15.21 -1.70 -9.71
C SER A 53 13.91 -1.22 -9.05
N LEU A 54 12.80 -1.15 -9.82
CA LEU A 54 11.51 -0.75 -9.29
C LEU A 54 10.98 -1.87 -8.39
N SER A 55 10.80 -1.56 -7.11
CA SER A 55 10.45 -2.55 -6.08
C SER A 55 9.03 -2.33 -5.57
N ILE A 56 8.13 -3.30 -5.80
CA ILE A 56 6.71 -3.22 -5.46
C ILE A 56 6.36 -4.23 -4.35
N LEU A 57 5.62 -3.78 -3.33
CA LEU A 57 5.08 -4.61 -2.25
C LEU A 57 3.54 -4.51 -2.19
N LEU A 58 2.85 -5.64 -2.35
CA LEU A 58 1.40 -5.74 -2.13
C LEU A 58 1.10 -6.25 -0.72
N VAL A 59 0.38 -5.45 0.05
CA VAL A 59 -0.07 -5.73 1.43
C VAL A 59 -1.58 -5.95 1.46
N GLY A 60 -2.08 -6.66 2.47
CA GLY A 60 -3.49 -6.64 2.86
C GLY A 60 -4.21 -7.98 2.72
N ASP A 61 -5.51 -7.93 2.52
CA ASP A 61 -6.38 -8.99 3.03
C ASP A 61 -6.44 -10.27 2.16
N PRO A 62 -6.68 -11.45 2.75
CA PRO A 62 -6.97 -12.68 2.03
C PRO A 62 -8.13 -12.50 1.04
N GLY A 63 -8.03 -13.08 -0.16
CA GLY A 63 -9.06 -12.98 -1.20
C GLY A 63 -8.86 -11.83 -2.20
N THR A 64 -8.14 -10.76 -1.84
CA THR A 64 -7.92 -9.55 -2.69
C THR A 64 -6.97 -9.74 -3.90
N GLY A 65 -7.08 -10.85 -4.62
CA GLY A 65 -6.42 -11.09 -5.92
C GLY A 65 -4.89 -11.27 -5.93
N LYS A 66 -4.15 -10.86 -4.89
CA LYS A 66 -2.66 -10.76 -4.88
C LYS A 66 -1.93 -11.98 -5.47
N SER A 67 -2.30 -13.19 -5.03
CA SER A 67 -1.68 -14.45 -5.49
C SER A 67 -2.08 -14.85 -6.92
N SER A 68 -3.17 -14.30 -7.48
CA SER A 68 -3.54 -14.47 -8.90
C SER A 68 -2.68 -13.55 -9.76
N LEU A 69 -2.63 -12.26 -9.41
CA LEU A 69 -1.84 -11.26 -10.12
C LEU A 69 -0.36 -11.66 -10.23
N LEU A 70 0.25 -12.17 -9.16
CA LEU A 70 1.63 -12.68 -9.18
C LEU A 70 1.86 -13.87 -10.13
N ARG A 71 0.86 -14.74 -10.32
CA ARG A 71 0.95 -15.86 -11.27
C ARG A 71 0.82 -15.38 -12.71
N ASN A 72 -0.07 -14.42 -12.95
CA ASN A 72 -0.26 -13.82 -14.26
C ASN A 72 0.97 -13.02 -14.69
N ILE A 73 1.58 -12.25 -13.77
CA ILE A 73 2.90 -11.62 -13.96
C ILE A 73 3.98 -12.66 -14.30
N SER A 74 4.06 -13.77 -13.55
CA SER A 74 5.02 -14.85 -13.81
C SER A 74 4.85 -15.49 -15.19
N SER A 75 3.60 -15.67 -15.65
CA SER A 75 3.32 -16.14 -17.01
C SER A 75 3.86 -15.16 -18.06
N LEU A 76 3.52 -13.86 -17.95
CA LEU A 76 3.91 -12.81 -18.89
C LEU A 76 5.43 -12.56 -18.95
N VAL A 77 6.13 -12.66 -17.82
CA VAL A 77 7.59 -12.48 -17.74
C VAL A 77 8.33 -13.76 -18.15
N LYS A 78 7.65 -14.92 -18.18
CA LYS A 78 8.23 -16.28 -18.35
C LYS A 78 9.21 -16.69 -17.24
N SER A 79 9.43 -15.82 -16.24
CA SER A 79 10.11 -16.13 -14.98
C SER A 79 9.18 -16.88 -14.03
N GLN A 80 9.66 -17.95 -13.39
CA GLN A 80 8.89 -18.67 -12.38
C GLN A 80 8.60 -17.79 -11.14
N VAL A 81 7.45 -18.00 -10.46
CA VAL A 81 7.25 -17.51 -9.07
C VAL A 81 8.16 -18.32 -8.13
N THR A 82 9.42 -17.93 -8.01
CA THR A 82 10.41 -18.59 -7.15
C THR A 82 10.94 -17.66 -6.07
N ARG A 83 11.14 -18.21 -4.86
CA ARG A 83 11.92 -17.60 -3.76
C ARG A 83 13.43 -17.46 -4.07
N LYS A 84 13.78 -17.40 -5.36
CA LYS A 84 15.13 -17.31 -5.91
C LYS A 84 15.03 -16.50 -7.20
N SER A 85 16.02 -15.64 -7.41
CA SER A 85 16.23 -14.87 -8.64
C SER A 85 16.17 -15.78 -9.87
N SER A 86 15.23 -15.52 -10.78
CA SER A 86 15.23 -16.14 -12.10
C SER A 86 16.22 -15.43 -13.02
N GLY A 87 16.65 -16.09 -14.11
CA GLY A 87 17.77 -15.63 -14.94
C GLY A 87 17.61 -14.23 -15.55
N ASP A 88 16.37 -13.81 -15.80
CA ASP A 88 16.03 -12.53 -16.42
C ASP A 88 15.99 -11.34 -15.43
N GLY A 89 16.38 -11.52 -14.17
CA GLY A 89 16.59 -10.41 -13.21
C GLY A 89 15.33 -9.79 -12.59
N PHE A 90 14.18 -10.44 -12.75
CA PHE A 90 12.98 -10.17 -11.95
C PHE A 90 12.89 -11.14 -10.77
N LEU A 91 12.46 -10.64 -9.59
CA LEU A 91 12.30 -11.43 -8.37
C LEU A 91 10.85 -11.36 -7.86
N LEU A 92 10.09 -12.45 -8.05
CA LEU A 92 8.67 -12.55 -7.70
C LEU A 92 8.48 -13.35 -6.40
N ILE A 93 8.03 -12.69 -5.32
CA ILE A 93 7.92 -13.30 -3.98
C ILE A 93 6.45 -13.38 -3.51
N GLU A 94 5.94 -14.61 -3.39
CA GLU A 94 4.67 -14.86 -2.68
C GLU A 94 4.94 -15.12 -1.18
N LYS A 95 4.22 -14.39 -0.29
CA LYS A 95 4.28 -14.51 1.18
C LYS A 95 5.66 -14.17 1.75
N ILE A 96 6.11 -12.93 1.53
CA ILE A 96 7.33 -12.38 2.15
C ILE A 96 7.30 -12.48 3.69
N ASP A 97 6.11 -12.51 4.30
CA ASP A 97 5.84 -12.80 5.72
C ASP A 97 6.26 -14.21 6.20
N THR A 98 6.76 -15.06 5.30
CA THR A 98 7.20 -16.45 5.57
C THR A 98 8.64 -16.73 5.10
N LEU A 99 9.48 -15.70 5.01
CA LEU A 99 10.92 -15.83 4.82
C LEU A 99 11.65 -16.10 6.14
N ASN A 100 12.80 -16.77 6.06
CA ASN A 100 13.74 -16.90 7.18
C ASN A 100 14.74 -15.74 7.18
N HIS A 101 15.35 -15.39 8.32
CA HIS A 101 16.34 -14.29 8.42
C HIS A 101 17.48 -14.32 7.38
N HIS A 102 17.90 -15.49 6.91
CA HIS A 102 18.90 -15.58 5.83
C HIS A 102 18.33 -15.19 4.44
N GLU A 103 17.05 -15.48 4.19
CA GLU A 103 16.33 -15.06 2.98
C GLU A 103 15.95 -13.57 3.06
N GLU A 104 15.62 -13.06 4.25
CA GLU A 104 15.41 -11.62 4.51
C GLU A 104 16.68 -10.81 4.26
N ASN A 105 17.82 -11.22 4.82
CA ASN A 105 19.11 -10.53 4.57
C ASN A 105 19.47 -10.55 3.08
N LYS A 106 19.33 -11.70 2.40
CA LYS A 106 19.57 -11.77 0.96
C LYS A 106 18.63 -10.86 0.16
N LEU A 107 17.39 -10.68 0.62
CA LEU A 107 16.44 -9.76 -0.01
C LEU A 107 16.84 -8.30 0.23
N MET A 108 17.34 -7.95 1.43
CA MET A 108 17.95 -6.64 1.71
C MET A 108 19.12 -6.37 0.75
N ASP A 109 20.10 -7.28 0.68
CA ASP A 109 21.24 -7.18 -0.26
C ASP A 109 20.75 -6.88 -1.69
N THR A 110 19.74 -7.62 -2.16
CA THR A 110 19.17 -7.49 -3.52
C THR A 110 18.41 -6.17 -3.75
N LEU A 111 17.80 -5.60 -2.69
CA LEU A 111 17.04 -4.34 -2.70
C LEU A 111 17.92 -3.09 -2.48
N GLU A 112 19.08 -3.26 -1.86
CA GLU A 112 20.11 -2.23 -1.65
C GLU A 112 21.05 -2.11 -2.85
N ASP A 113 21.49 -3.23 -3.43
CA ASP A 113 22.34 -3.27 -4.64
C ASP A 113 21.65 -2.70 -5.90
N GLU A 114 20.32 -2.57 -5.89
CA GLU A 114 19.49 -2.17 -7.03
C GLU A 114 19.68 -3.04 -8.31
N ILE A 115 20.21 -4.27 -8.19
CA ILE A 115 20.52 -5.16 -9.35
C ILE A 115 19.27 -5.83 -9.96
N GLN A 116 18.18 -5.98 -9.21
CA GLN A 116 16.97 -6.70 -9.65
C GLN A 116 15.69 -5.94 -9.29
N SER A 117 14.67 -6.03 -10.15
CA SER A 117 13.34 -5.49 -9.87
C SER A 117 12.51 -6.51 -9.09
N VAL A 118 12.06 -6.13 -7.89
CA VAL A 118 11.39 -7.02 -6.94
C VAL A 118 9.88 -6.78 -6.92
N TYR A 119 9.08 -7.84 -6.99
CA TYR A 119 7.63 -7.79 -6.78
C TYR A 119 7.24 -8.76 -5.67
N ALA A 120 6.87 -8.23 -4.51
CA ALA A 120 6.55 -8.99 -3.31
C ALA A 120 5.06 -8.90 -2.96
N SER A 121 4.54 -9.93 -2.30
CA SER A 121 3.24 -9.90 -1.63
C SER A 121 3.34 -10.38 -0.18
N SER A 122 2.61 -9.71 0.70
CA SER A 122 2.63 -9.94 2.14
C SER A 122 1.22 -10.00 2.72
N ARG A 123 1.08 -10.75 3.81
CA ARG A 123 -0.17 -10.87 4.59
C ARG A 123 -0.07 -10.07 5.89
N PRO A 124 -1.13 -9.33 6.29
CA PRO A 124 -1.20 -8.70 7.60
C PRO A 124 -1.06 -9.69 8.74
N LEU A 125 -0.36 -9.29 9.80
CA LEU A 125 -0.04 -10.09 10.97
C LEU A 125 -1.28 -10.73 11.62
N MET A 126 -2.39 -9.99 11.70
CA MET A 126 -3.64 -10.43 12.32
C MET A 126 -4.66 -11.01 11.33
N GLY A 127 -4.22 -11.40 10.13
CA GLY A 127 -5.07 -11.99 9.08
C GLY A 127 -5.92 -10.99 8.29
N ARG A 128 -6.19 -9.82 8.86
CA ARG A 128 -6.68 -8.61 8.17
C ARG A 128 -5.83 -7.40 8.50
N TYR A 129 -5.78 -6.43 7.59
CA TYR A 129 -5.08 -5.16 7.77
C TYR A 129 -5.83 -4.30 8.79
N ASN A 130 -5.09 -3.72 9.72
CA ASN A 130 -5.58 -2.83 10.75
C ASN A 130 -5.05 -1.40 10.51
N PRO A 131 -5.85 -0.50 9.91
CA PRO A 131 -5.50 0.91 9.77
C PRO A 131 -5.32 1.68 11.10
N TYR A 132 -5.63 1.09 12.26
CA TYR A 132 -5.30 1.68 13.57
C TYR A 132 -3.84 1.38 14.00
N GLN A 133 -3.01 0.89 13.07
CA GLN A 133 -1.60 0.52 13.20
C GLN A 133 -0.83 0.92 11.93
N THR A 134 0.46 1.20 12.04
CA THR A 134 1.30 1.54 10.87
C THR A 134 1.49 0.33 9.95
N VAL A 135 1.93 0.54 8.70
CA VAL A 135 2.27 -0.57 7.78
C VAL A 135 3.34 -1.49 8.38
N ALA A 136 4.30 -0.94 9.12
CA ALA A 136 5.33 -1.72 9.80
C ALA A 136 4.76 -2.61 10.93
N GLN A 137 3.81 -2.09 11.73
CA GLN A 137 3.13 -2.87 12.77
C GLN A 137 2.18 -3.93 12.20
N ASN A 138 1.59 -3.67 11.03
CA ASN A 138 0.74 -4.61 10.30
C ASN A 138 1.50 -5.79 9.69
N LEU A 139 2.83 -5.71 9.56
CA LEU A 139 3.66 -6.66 8.82
C LEU A 139 4.70 -7.34 9.71
N ARG A 140 5.15 -8.52 9.31
CA ARG A 140 6.33 -9.18 9.89
C ARG A 140 7.63 -8.74 9.19
N LEU A 141 7.81 -7.43 9.00
CA LEU A 141 8.98 -6.88 8.31
C LEU A 141 9.50 -5.63 9.05
N PRO A 142 10.82 -5.50 9.25
CA PRO A 142 11.40 -4.31 9.85
C PRO A 142 11.27 -3.10 8.91
N VAL A 143 11.22 -1.89 9.48
CA VAL A 143 11.09 -0.62 8.73
C VAL A 143 12.19 -0.45 7.68
N GLY A 144 13.39 -1.01 7.93
CA GLY A 144 14.48 -1.08 6.93
C GLY A 144 14.05 -1.75 5.63
N VAL A 145 13.54 -2.99 5.67
CA VAL A 145 13.03 -3.69 4.47
C VAL A 145 11.96 -2.86 3.77
N LEU A 146 11.04 -2.26 4.54
CA LEU A 146 9.92 -1.51 3.99
C LEU A 146 10.35 -0.21 3.29
N SER A 147 11.39 0.48 3.79
CA SER A 147 11.91 1.69 3.15
C SER A 147 12.72 1.45 1.87
N LEU A 148 13.06 0.18 1.57
CA LEU A 148 13.63 -0.24 0.29
C LEU A 148 12.58 -0.58 -0.78
N PHE A 149 11.29 -0.65 -0.43
CA PHE A 149 10.23 -0.78 -1.43
C PHE A 149 9.85 0.60 -1.98
N ASP A 150 9.96 0.73 -3.30
CA ASP A 150 9.68 1.97 -4.02
C ASP A 150 8.17 2.27 -4.05
N LEU A 151 7.32 1.25 -4.17
CA LEU A 151 5.86 1.36 -4.12
C LEU A 151 5.26 0.31 -3.18
N ILE A 152 4.48 0.74 -2.19
CA ILE A 152 3.73 -0.13 -1.29
C ILE A 152 2.23 0.11 -1.51
N PHE A 153 1.47 -0.95 -1.80
CA PHE A 153 0.01 -0.90 -1.96
C PHE A 153 -0.69 -1.71 -0.88
N VAL A 154 -1.63 -1.09 -0.16
CA VAL A 154 -2.44 -1.69 0.91
C VAL A 154 -3.84 -1.99 0.38
N LEU A 155 -4.09 -3.25 -0.01
CA LEU A 155 -5.39 -3.66 -0.55
C LEU A 155 -6.26 -4.24 0.58
N ARG A 156 -7.28 -3.46 0.98
CA ARG A 156 -8.22 -3.79 2.05
C ARG A 156 -9.52 -4.39 1.49
N ASP A 157 -10.06 -5.37 2.19
CA ASP A 157 -11.36 -6.00 1.96
C ASP A 157 -12.46 -5.18 2.67
N THR A 158 -12.74 -3.99 2.11
CA THR A 158 -13.77 -3.06 2.60
C THR A 158 -14.98 -3.06 1.66
N PRO A 159 -16.19 -3.38 2.13
CA PRO A 159 -17.37 -3.44 1.26
C PRO A 159 -17.76 -2.04 0.75
N ASP A 160 -17.82 -1.91 -0.56
CA ASP A 160 -18.14 -0.67 -1.29
C ASP A 160 -19.15 -1.01 -2.38
N ARG A 161 -20.34 -0.44 -2.32
CA ARG A 161 -21.48 -0.88 -3.14
C ARG A 161 -21.28 -0.69 -4.64
N ASP A 162 -20.41 0.21 -5.07
CA ASP A 162 -20.19 0.49 -6.48
C ASP A 162 -18.99 -0.32 -7.00
N ASN A 163 -17.89 -0.38 -6.24
CA ASN A 163 -16.75 -1.27 -6.56
C ASN A 163 -17.14 -2.76 -6.49
N ASP A 164 -17.87 -3.19 -5.46
CA ASP A 164 -18.36 -4.58 -5.33
C ASP A 164 -19.33 -4.94 -6.46
N ARG A 165 -20.04 -3.95 -7.02
CA ARG A 165 -20.91 -4.12 -8.17
C ARG A 165 -20.12 -4.32 -9.46
N GLU A 166 -19.07 -3.53 -9.69
CA GLU A 166 -18.15 -3.69 -10.83
C GLU A 166 -17.35 -5.01 -10.75
N ILE A 167 -17.03 -5.47 -9.54
CA ILE A 167 -16.45 -6.80 -9.33
C ILE A 167 -17.48 -7.89 -9.63
N ALA A 168 -18.70 -7.80 -9.08
CA ALA A 168 -19.73 -8.82 -9.26
C ALA A 168 -20.24 -8.92 -10.70
N SER A 169 -20.45 -7.80 -11.40
CA SER A 169 -20.84 -7.83 -12.83
C SER A 169 -19.76 -8.46 -13.68
N ARG A 170 -18.48 -8.11 -13.43
CA ARG A 170 -17.37 -8.66 -14.19
C ARG A 170 -17.18 -10.16 -13.96
N ILE A 171 -17.36 -10.65 -12.73
CA ILE A 171 -17.33 -12.09 -12.43
C ILE A 171 -18.44 -12.83 -13.19
N LEU A 172 -19.64 -12.26 -13.31
CA LEU A 172 -20.74 -12.87 -14.08
C LEU A 172 -20.45 -12.87 -15.59
N GLU A 173 -19.92 -11.78 -16.14
CA GLU A 173 -19.47 -11.71 -17.55
C GLU A 173 -18.40 -12.77 -17.88
N LEU A 174 -17.51 -13.08 -16.93
CA LEU A 174 -16.43 -14.06 -17.06
C LEU A 174 -16.92 -15.53 -17.02
N GLU A 175 -18.08 -15.79 -16.42
CA GLU A 175 -18.75 -17.10 -16.44
C GLU A 175 -19.62 -17.25 -17.70
N GLU A 176 -20.32 -16.19 -18.12
CA GLU A 176 -21.16 -16.19 -19.33
C GLU A 176 -20.35 -16.17 -20.64
N THR A 177 -19.13 -15.61 -20.63
CA THR A 177 -18.27 -15.50 -21.81
C THR A 177 -16.83 -15.91 -21.53
N THR A 178 -16.22 -16.63 -22.48
CA THR A 178 -14.76 -16.80 -22.51
C THR A 178 -14.12 -15.47 -22.87
N SER A 179 -13.92 -14.60 -21.88
CA SER A 179 -13.43 -13.22 -22.05
C SER A 179 -12.05 -13.19 -22.70
N THR A 180 -12.02 -12.92 -24.00
CA THR A 180 -10.82 -12.48 -24.71
C THR A 180 -10.33 -11.15 -24.11
N PRO A 181 -9.05 -11.01 -23.73
CA PRO A 181 -8.52 -9.73 -23.25
C PRO A 181 -8.57 -8.66 -24.37
N PRO A 182 -8.68 -7.36 -24.05
CA PRO A 182 -8.67 -6.27 -25.04
C PRO A 182 -7.41 -6.23 -25.93
N VAL A 183 -6.30 -6.75 -25.44
CA VAL A 183 -5.05 -6.98 -26.18
C VAL A 183 -4.67 -8.46 -26.01
N GLU A 184 -4.46 -9.18 -27.11
CA GLU A 184 -4.02 -10.57 -27.06
C GLU A 184 -2.67 -10.73 -26.34
N THR A 185 -2.50 -11.82 -25.59
CA THR A 185 -1.29 -12.07 -24.79
C THR A 185 0.00 -11.99 -25.62
N HIS A 186 -0.01 -12.48 -26.86
CA HIS A 186 1.15 -12.46 -27.75
C HIS A 186 1.54 -11.04 -28.20
N LEU A 187 0.54 -10.17 -28.41
CA LEU A 187 0.72 -8.76 -28.75
C LEU A 187 1.14 -7.97 -27.51
N LEU A 188 0.58 -8.28 -26.34
CA LEU A 188 0.97 -7.70 -25.05
C LEU A 188 2.43 -7.99 -24.70
N GLU A 189 2.88 -9.24 -24.83
CA GLU A 189 4.30 -9.61 -24.66
C GLU A 189 5.20 -8.81 -25.61
N SER A 190 4.84 -8.76 -26.90
CA SER A 190 5.60 -8.06 -27.94
C SER A 190 5.64 -6.54 -27.71
N TYR A 191 4.55 -5.95 -27.19
CA TYR A 191 4.49 -4.54 -26.81
C TYR A 191 5.39 -4.23 -25.60
N LEU A 192 5.38 -5.10 -24.58
CA LEU A 192 6.24 -4.97 -23.40
C LEU A 192 7.73 -5.14 -23.76
N GLU A 193 8.06 -6.04 -24.69
CA GLU A 193 9.42 -6.17 -25.26
C GLU A 193 9.86 -4.90 -25.99
N ALA A 194 9.01 -4.30 -26.83
CA ALA A 194 9.31 -3.06 -27.53
C ALA A 194 9.50 -1.89 -26.55
N ALA A 195 8.62 -1.73 -25.57
CA ALA A 195 8.66 -0.66 -24.58
C ALA A 195 9.94 -0.69 -23.70
N ARG A 196 10.43 -1.90 -23.36
CA ARG A 196 11.73 -2.10 -22.68
C ARG A 196 12.93 -1.58 -23.47
N GLY A 197 12.81 -1.40 -24.77
CA GLY A 197 13.88 -0.92 -25.65
C GLY A 197 14.15 0.58 -25.58
N HIS A 198 13.22 1.37 -25.03
CA HIS A 198 13.35 2.84 -24.94
C HIS A 198 13.98 3.29 -23.62
N GLU A 199 14.90 4.26 -23.67
CA GLU A 199 15.46 4.92 -22.48
C GLU A 199 15.09 6.42 -22.44
N PRO A 200 13.86 6.77 -22.03
CA PRO A 200 13.39 8.15 -22.07
C PRO A 200 14.16 9.09 -21.16
N LYS A 201 14.43 10.29 -21.69
CA LYS A 201 15.13 11.36 -20.99
C LYS A 201 14.13 12.33 -20.36
N LEU A 202 14.41 12.77 -19.13
CA LEU A 202 13.58 13.75 -18.43
C LEU A 202 13.69 15.13 -19.12
N SER A 203 12.54 15.68 -19.53
CA SER A 203 12.43 17.09 -19.95
C SER A 203 12.79 18.05 -18.81
N HIS A 204 13.02 19.33 -19.12
CA HIS A 204 13.32 20.32 -18.07
C HIS A 204 12.13 20.54 -17.13
N GLU A 205 10.93 20.67 -17.69
CA GLU A 205 9.66 20.84 -16.96
C GLU A 205 9.40 19.68 -15.99
N ALA A 206 9.55 18.44 -16.46
CA ALA A 206 9.41 17.26 -15.61
C ALA A 206 10.44 17.23 -14.47
N LYS A 207 11.69 17.66 -14.69
CA LYS A 207 12.70 17.74 -13.61
C LYS A 207 12.31 18.75 -12.53
N THR A 208 11.78 19.90 -12.92
CA THR A 208 11.34 20.94 -11.98
C THR A 208 10.18 20.42 -11.13
N LEU A 209 9.12 19.90 -11.76
CA LEU A 209 7.95 19.34 -11.04
C LEU A 209 8.31 18.21 -10.08
N LEU A 210 9.22 17.29 -10.46
CA LEU A 210 9.65 16.20 -9.59
C LEU A 210 10.57 16.67 -8.45
N LEU A 211 11.34 17.74 -8.66
CA LEU A 211 12.20 18.34 -7.62
C LEU A 211 11.35 19.10 -6.60
N ASP A 212 10.45 19.96 -7.06
CA ASP A 212 9.61 20.79 -6.20
C ASP A 212 8.74 19.90 -5.30
N TYR A 213 8.04 18.90 -5.88
CA TYR A 213 7.27 17.93 -5.09
C TYR A 213 8.13 17.13 -4.09
N TYR A 214 9.38 16.76 -4.44
CA TYR A 214 10.26 16.07 -3.48
C TYR A 214 10.69 16.98 -2.31
N LEU A 215 10.88 18.28 -2.56
CA LEU A 215 11.19 19.26 -1.52
C LEU A 215 9.99 19.53 -0.61
N ASP A 216 8.80 19.74 -1.19
CA ASP A 216 7.54 19.89 -0.46
C ASP A 216 7.28 18.67 0.43
N LEU A 217 7.32 17.48 -0.15
CA LEU A 217 7.13 16.20 0.54
C LEU A 217 8.12 16.00 1.69
N ARG A 218 9.39 16.38 1.49
CA ARG A 218 10.42 16.30 2.55
C ARG A 218 10.22 17.35 3.65
N SER A 219 9.59 18.47 3.34
CA SER A 219 9.26 19.50 4.35
C SER A 219 8.07 19.11 5.24
N SER A 220 7.17 18.25 4.77
CA SER A 220 6.01 17.79 5.55
C SER A 220 6.32 16.63 6.52
N SER A 221 7.47 15.97 6.39
CA SER A 221 7.74 14.67 7.03
C SER A 221 8.61 14.75 8.30
N GLU A 222 8.16 15.50 9.32
CA GLU A 222 8.84 15.58 10.63
C GLU A 222 8.27 14.62 11.71
N MET A 223 7.46 13.62 11.34
CA MET A 223 6.87 12.65 12.29
C MET A 223 7.76 11.41 12.50
N GLU A 224 7.98 11.03 13.77
CA GLU A 224 8.93 9.98 14.17
C GLU A 224 8.54 8.55 13.77
N ASP A 225 7.23 8.24 13.64
CA ASP A 225 6.71 6.91 13.26
C ASP A 225 6.49 6.72 11.74
N ALA A 226 6.79 7.72 10.91
CA ALA A 226 6.62 7.66 9.46
C ALA A 226 7.82 7.00 8.75
N ILE A 227 7.61 6.45 7.55
CA ILE A 227 8.73 6.04 6.69
C ILE A 227 9.47 7.30 6.23
N ALA A 228 10.69 7.49 6.75
CA ALA A 228 11.50 8.68 6.49
C ALA A 228 11.74 8.91 4.98
N ILE A 229 11.59 10.17 4.54
CA ILE A 229 11.55 10.51 3.12
C ILE A 229 12.96 10.69 2.55
N THR A 230 13.53 9.55 2.17
CA THR A 230 14.89 9.44 1.62
C THR A 230 14.98 9.92 0.16
N PRO A 231 16.18 10.20 -0.36
CA PRO A 231 16.40 10.42 -1.79
C PRO A 231 15.95 9.27 -2.70
N ARG A 232 15.74 8.05 -2.16
CA ARG A 232 15.16 6.92 -2.91
C ARG A 232 13.79 7.27 -3.48
N GLN A 233 12.99 8.09 -2.80
CA GLN A 233 11.67 8.51 -3.31
C GLN A 233 11.78 9.41 -4.55
N LEU A 234 12.83 10.22 -4.68
CA LEU A 234 13.11 10.95 -5.93
C LEU A 234 13.55 9.99 -7.05
N ASN A 235 14.30 8.94 -6.73
CA ASN A 235 14.59 7.88 -7.70
C ASN A 235 13.31 7.15 -8.12
N THR A 236 12.39 6.82 -7.20
CA THR A 236 11.07 6.24 -7.51
C THR A 236 10.27 7.13 -8.46
N LEU A 237 10.13 8.42 -8.14
CA LEU A 237 9.48 9.42 -8.99
C LEU A 237 10.03 9.39 -10.42
N ILE A 238 11.36 9.31 -10.57
CA ILE A 238 12.04 9.21 -11.87
C ILE A 238 11.82 7.85 -12.55
N LYS A 239 11.90 6.73 -11.83
CA LYS A 239 11.66 5.37 -12.34
C LYS A 239 10.25 5.24 -12.91
N VAL A 240 9.23 5.64 -12.15
CA VAL A 240 7.82 5.59 -12.54
C VAL A 240 7.54 6.53 -13.73
N SER A 241 8.07 7.76 -13.71
CA SER A 241 7.90 8.71 -14.82
C SER A 241 8.52 8.21 -16.13
N LYS A 242 9.68 7.55 -16.05
CA LYS A 242 10.30 6.88 -17.21
C LYS A 242 9.47 5.70 -17.69
N ALA A 243 9.03 4.81 -16.80
CA ALA A 243 8.24 3.63 -17.15
C ALA A 243 6.93 3.99 -17.86
N ARG A 244 6.31 5.10 -17.47
CA ARG A 244 5.15 5.67 -18.16
C ARG A 244 5.46 6.18 -19.56
N ALA A 245 6.61 6.86 -19.76
CA ALA A 245 7.03 7.30 -21.09
C ALA A 245 7.45 6.11 -22.00
N GLN A 246 8.10 5.08 -21.44
CA GLN A 246 8.43 3.83 -22.12
C GLN A 246 7.17 3.10 -22.64
N LEU A 247 6.10 3.01 -21.84
CA LEU A 247 4.81 2.43 -22.26
C LEU A 247 4.17 3.17 -23.44
N HIS A 248 4.41 4.47 -23.59
CA HIS A 248 3.97 5.25 -24.75
C HIS A 248 4.99 5.26 -25.91
N LEU A 249 6.04 4.44 -25.86
CA LEU A 249 7.15 4.39 -26.82
C LEU A 249 7.79 5.78 -27.09
N ARG A 250 7.87 6.63 -26.05
CA ARG A 250 8.46 7.97 -26.12
C ARG A 250 9.91 7.95 -25.64
N ASP A 251 10.78 8.72 -26.30
CA ASP A 251 12.16 8.95 -25.86
C ASP A 251 12.30 10.15 -24.89
N THR A 252 11.19 10.79 -24.50
CA THR A 252 11.17 11.94 -23.58
C THR A 252 10.00 11.85 -22.61
N VAL A 253 10.25 12.14 -21.34
CA VAL A 253 9.26 12.24 -20.27
C VAL A 253 8.70 13.67 -20.22
N TRP A 254 7.39 13.83 -20.30
CA TRP A 254 6.70 15.13 -20.22
C TRP A 254 6.18 15.44 -18.81
N ALA A 255 5.81 16.70 -18.56
CA ALA A 255 5.19 17.15 -17.30
C ALA A 255 4.00 16.27 -16.89
N SER A 256 3.12 15.93 -17.84
CA SER A 256 1.97 15.04 -17.62
C SER A 256 2.32 13.64 -17.09
N ASP A 257 3.52 13.16 -17.38
CA ASP A 257 4.00 11.85 -16.94
C ASP A 257 4.64 11.93 -15.55
N ALA A 258 5.29 13.05 -15.23
CA ALA A 258 5.74 13.39 -13.87
C ALA A 258 4.54 13.54 -12.92
N GLU A 259 3.52 14.32 -13.30
CA GLU A 259 2.30 14.47 -12.50
C GLU A 259 1.59 13.14 -12.22
N ALA A 260 1.52 12.25 -13.21
CA ALA A 260 0.88 10.94 -13.04
C ALA A 260 1.67 10.06 -12.05
N SER A 261 3.00 10.20 -12.04
CA SER A 261 3.88 9.51 -11.09
C SER A 261 3.77 10.08 -9.69
N ILE A 262 3.67 11.41 -9.56
CA ILE A 262 3.34 12.11 -8.31
C ILE A 262 2.01 11.60 -7.76
N ARG A 263 0.94 11.53 -8.57
CA ARG A 263 -0.38 11.01 -8.14
C ARG A 263 -0.31 9.57 -7.64
N MET A 264 0.43 8.69 -8.33
CA MET A 264 0.61 7.30 -7.90
C MET A 264 1.36 7.21 -6.56
N ILE A 265 2.45 7.97 -6.40
CA ILE A 265 3.30 7.92 -5.21
C ILE A 265 2.63 8.59 -4.01
N SER A 266 1.94 9.73 -4.19
CA SER A 266 1.08 10.32 -3.15
C SER A 266 0.07 9.31 -2.62
N HIS A 267 -0.61 8.56 -3.50
CA HIS A 267 -1.58 7.56 -3.05
C HIS A 267 -0.94 6.39 -2.28
N CYS A 268 0.24 5.91 -2.69
CA CYS A 268 0.98 4.91 -1.93
C CYS A 268 1.38 5.44 -0.54
N LEU A 269 1.83 6.69 -0.46
CA LEU A 269 2.20 7.36 0.79
C LEU A 269 0.97 7.55 1.71
N GLU A 270 -0.16 8.02 1.16
CA GLU A 270 -1.44 8.14 1.86
C GLU A 270 -1.88 6.78 2.46
N GLN A 271 -1.80 5.70 1.68
CA GLN A 271 -2.11 4.34 2.15
C GLN A 271 -1.17 3.85 3.26
N VAL A 272 0.08 4.30 3.26
CA VAL A 272 1.09 3.97 4.28
C VAL A 272 0.93 4.81 5.56
N GLY A 273 0.18 5.91 5.51
CA GLY A 273 -0.07 6.83 6.63
C GLY A 273 0.68 8.16 6.54
N ILE A 274 1.24 8.49 5.37
CA ILE A 274 1.97 9.73 5.09
C ILE A 274 1.08 10.61 4.20
N ASP A 275 0.44 11.62 4.80
CA ASP A 275 -0.42 12.58 4.09
C ASP A 275 0.37 13.85 3.74
N PRO A 276 0.72 14.09 2.47
CA PRO A 276 1.54 15.24 2.07
C PRO A 276 0.77 16.58 2.07
N VAL A 277 -0.55 16.58 2.28
CA VAL A 277 -1.40 17.78 2.24
C VAL A 277 -1.88 18.18 3.64
N ARG A 278 -2.13 17.23 4.55
CA ARG A 278 -2.58 17.48 5.93
C ARG A 278 -1.45 17.88 6.87
N CYS A 279 -0.76 18.96 6.55
CA CYS A 279 0.01 19.71 7.54
C CYS A 279 -0.91 20.55 8.49
N SER A 280 -2.06 20.00 8.88
CA SER A 280 -2.86 20.39 10.06
C SER A 280 -3.98 19.37 10.36
N TYR A 281 -4.04 18.93 11.62
CA TYR A 281 -5.12 18.20 12.30
C TYR A 281 -5.50 16.75 11.89
N ASP A 282 -5.77 15.99 12.96
CA ASP A 282 -6.61 14.78 13.07
C ASP A 282 -6.19 13.48 12.36
N ILE A 283 -5.13 12.86 12.90
CA ILE A 283 -4.89 11.39 12.83
C ILE A 283 -6.14 10.57 13.25
N ASP A 284 -6.96 11.12 14.16
CA ASP A 284 -8.18 10.48 14.68
C ASP A 284 -9.39 10.45 13.71
N VAL A 285 -9.42 11.29 12.66
CA VAL A 285 -10.59 11.40 11.78
C VAL A 285 -10.91 10.08 11.08
N LEU A 286 -9.87 9.31 10.72
CA LEU A 286 -10.01 8.00 10.08
C LEU A 286 -10.81 6.99 10.93
N TYR A 287 -10.82 7.11 12.26
CA TYR A 287 -11.21 6.00 13.14
C TYR A 287 -12.44 6.20 14.02
N THR A 288 -13.08 7.38 14.02
CA THR A 288 -14.48 7.52 14.50
C THR A 288 -15.35 8.55 13.75
N GLY A 289 -14.79 9.32 12.80
CA GLY A 289 -15.51 10.43 12.16
C GLY A 289 -15.87 11.57 13.14
N ARG A 290 -15.07 11.78 14.20
CA ARG A 290 -15.26 12.84 15.21
C ARG A 290 -13.92 13.48 15.61
N PRO A 291 -13.89 14.75 16.07
CA PRO A 291 -12.64 15.51 16.19
C PRO A 291 -11.74 15.14 17.39
N THR A 292 -10.42 15.32 17.21
CA THR A 292 -9.28 15.02 18.12
C THR A 292 -9.46 15.31 19.61
N VAL A 293 -10.27 16.29 20.01
CA VAL A 293 -10.41 16.72 21.43
C VAL A 293 -10.96 15.60 22.34
N LEU A 294 -11.51 14.51 21.77
CA LEU A 294 -11.81 13.27 22.49
C LEU A 294 -10.58 12.39 22.74
N ASN A 295 -9.81 12.05 21.71
CA ASN A 295 -8.94 10.86 21.76
C ASN A 295 -7.65 11.11 22.54
N GLY A 296 -7.08 12.33 22.46
CA GLY A 296 -6.04 12.78 23.39
C GLY A 296 -6.48 12.82 24.87
N LYS A 297 -7.79 12.68 25.16
CA LYS A 297 -8.33 12.48 26.51
C LYS A 297 -8.67 11.01 26.77
N LEU A 298 -9.14 10.25 25.77
CA LEU A 298 -9.41 8.82 25.86
C LEU A 298 -8.12 8.02 26.14
N LEU A 299 -7.02 8.33 25.45
CA LEU A 299 -5.69 7.74 25.71
C LEU A 299 -5.27 7.93 27.16
N LYS A 300 -5.42 9.15 27.70
CA LYS A 300 -5.12 9.48 29.10
C LYS A 300 -6.06 8.80 30.11
N VAL A 301 -7.32 8.56 29.73
CA VAL A 301 -8.24 7.71 30.51
C VAL A 301 -7.72 6.27 30.55
N VAL A 302 -7.31 5.69 29.42
CA VAL A 302 -6.79 4.32 29.35
C VAL A 302 -5.43 4.17 30.04
N GLU A 303 -4.56 5.19 29.96
CA GLU A 303 -3.28 5.27 30.68
C GLU A 303 -3.49 5.23 32.20
N VAL A 304 -4.28 6.16 32.76
CA VAL A 304 -4.58 6.21 34.20
C VAL A 304 -5.38 4.99 34.66
N PHE A 305 -6.26 4.43 33.82
CA PHE A 305 -6.93 3.16 34.10
C PHE A 305 -5.90 2.03 34.26
N SER A 306 -4.90 1.97 33.39
CA SER A 306 -3.82 0.96 33.42
C SER A 306 -2.79 1.20 34.53
N GLU A 307 -2.72 2.40 35.10
CA GLU A 307 -2.01 2.64 36.37
C GLU A 307 -2.81 2.12 37.57
N LEU A 308 -4.11 2.44 37.64
CA LEU A 308 -4.99 2.03 38.73
C LEU A 308 -5.18 0.51 38.78
N GLU A 309 -5.33 -0.14 37.63
CA GLU A 309 -5.42 -1.60 37.48
C GLU A 309 -4.20 -2.35 38.03
N LYS A 310 -3.00 -1.73 38.03
CA LYS A 310 -1.78 -2.27 38.65
C LYS A 310 -1.75 -2.11 40.17
N GLN A 311 -2.61 -1.26 40.74
CA GLN A 311 -2.67 -0.95 42.17
C GLN A 311 -3.86 -1.63 42.85
N SER A 312 -5.02 -1.69 42.19
CA SER A 312 -6.23 -2.33 42.70
C SER A 312 -7.19 -2.71 41.56
N ILE A 313 -7.78 -3.89 41.67
CA ILE A 313 -8.87 -4.37 40.81
C ILE A 313 -10.06 -4.68 41.74
N PRO A 314 -11.27 -4.15 41.48
CA PRO A 314 -11.68 -3.32 40.34
C PRO A 314 -11.27 -1.84 40.46
N VAL A 315 -11.30 -1.13 39.34
CA VAL A 315 -11.01 0.30 39.26
C VAL A 315 -12.26 1.10 39.64
N HIS A 316 -12.28 1.64 40.86
CA HIS A 316 -13.38 2.52 41.31
C HIS A 316 -13.41 3.83 40.51
N ARG A 317 -14.61 4.20 40.07
CA ARG A 317 -14.89 5.42 39.30
C ARG A 317 -14.42 6.71 39.99
N SER A 318 -14.56 6.80 41.30
CA SER A 318 -14.16 7.97 42.11
C SER A 318 -12.66 8.24 42.03
N SER A 319 -11.83 7.19 42.12
CA SER A 319 -10.37 7.26 42.00
C SER A 319 -9.90 7.62 40.59
N LEU A 320 -10.64 7.16 39.57
CA LEU A 320 -10.38 7.53 38.18
C LEU A 320 -10.73 9.01 37.91
N GLU A 321 -11.88 9.49 38.40
CA GLU A 321 -12.29 10.89 38.23
C GLU A 321 -11.38 11.88 38.97
N SER A 322 -10.85 11.54 40.16
CA SER A 322 -9.92 12.42 40.89
C SER A 322 -8.57 12.59 40.18
N ILE A 323 -7.93 11.49 39.74
CA ILE A 323 -6.62 11.55 39.08
C ILE A 323 -6.72 12.24 37.70
N LEU A 324 -7.81 12.02 36.96
CA LEU A 324 -8.05 12.70 35.68
C LEU A 324 -8.39 14.19 35.84
N TRP A 325 -8.95 14.60 36.98
CA TRP A 325 -9.09 16.01 37.33
C TRP A 325 -7.74 16.63 37.68
N GLU A 326 -6.96 15.98 38.55
CA GLU A 326 -5.69 16.50 39.07
C GLU A 326 -4.60 16.59 37.99
N ARG A 327 -4.40 15.54 37.18
CA ARG A 327 -3.35 15.54 36.13
C ARG A 327 -3.75 16.27 34.84
N TYR A 328 -5.04 16.30 34.50
CA TYR A 328 -5.50 16.69 33.16
C TYR A 328 -6.75 17.59 33.12
N GLY A 329 -7.26 18.06 34.26
CA GLY A 329 -8.40 19.00 34.33
C GLY A 329 -9.72 18.45 33.77
N MET A 330 -9.90 17.13 33.71
CA MET A 330 -11.07 16.53 33.06
C MET A 330 -12.31 16.55 33.95
N THR A 331 -13.31 17.34 33.55
CA THR A 331 -14.64 17.32 34.20
C THR A 331 -15.26 15.92 34.23
N SER A 332 -15.86 15.54 35.37
CA SER A 332 -16.61 14.29 35.57
C SER A 332 -17.59 13.96 34.44
N ARG A 333 -18.30 14.96 33.90
CA ARG A 333 -19.23 14.80 32.76
C ARG A 333 -18.55 14.36 31.46
N THR A 334 -17.26 14.68 31.29
CA THR A 334 -16.44 14.23 30.16
C THR A 334 -15.99 12.78 30.38
N VAL A 335 -15.47 12.46 31.57
CA VAL A 335 -15.05 11.08 31.94
C VAL A 335 -16.24 10.11 31.84
N SER A 336 -17.41 10.52 32.36
CA SER A 336 -18.72 9.84 32.25
C SER A 336 -19.20 9.54 30.82
N ARG A 337 -18.60 10.18 29.81
CA ARG A 337 -18.93 10.01 28.38
C ARG A 337 -17.89 9.15 27.66
N LEU A 338 -16.62 9.27 28.05
CA LEU A 338 -15.53 8.42 27.54
C LEU A 338 -15.67 6.97 28.07
N LEU A 339 -15.95 6.79 29.37
CA LEU A 339 -16.24 5.48 29.97
C LEU A 339 -17.41 4.76 29.28
N ARG A 340 -18.46 5.51 28.90
CA ARG A 340 -19.59 4.95 28.15
C ARG A 340 -19.25 4.55 26.71
N SER A 341 -18.21 5.13 26.10
CA SER A 341 -17.67 4.63 24.83
C SER A 341 -16.98 3.28 25.05
N LEU A 342 -16.07 3.22 26.03
CA LEU A 342 -15.32 2.00 26.36
C LEU A 342 -16.20 0.81 26.78
N LEU A 343 -17.36 1.07 27.41
CA LEU A 343 -18.40 0.07 27.70
C LEU A 343 -19.14 -0.39 26.43
N MET A 344 -19.53 0.54 25.54
CA MET A 344 -20.20 0.22 24.26
C MET A 344 -19.28 -0.55 23.30
N GLU A 345 -17.98 -0.25 23.34
CA GLU A 345 -16.93 -0.93 22.57
C GLU A 345 -16.49 -2.26 23.23
N GLY A 346 -17.00 -2.58 24.43
CA GLY A 346 -16.74 -3.84 25.13
C GLY A 346 -15.31 -4.00 25.67
N ILE A 347 -14.54 -2.91 25.76
CA ILE A 347 -13.15 -2.88 26.24
C ILE A 347 -13.09 -3.01 27.77
N ILE A 348 -14.07 -2.40 28.45
CA ILE A 348 -14.26 -2.52 29.90
C ILE A 348 -15.66 -3.08 30.21
N THR A 349 -15.80 -3.70 31.38
CA THR A 349 -17.08 -4.09 31.99
C THR A 349 -17.32 -3.30 33.26
N GLU A 350 -18.60 -3.11 33.62
CA GLU A 350 -19.04 -2.42 34.84
C GLU A 350 -19.85 -3.40 35.70
N ASP A 351 -19.28 -3.83 36.83
CA ASP A 351 -19.88 -4.78 37.76
C ASP A 351 -19.16 -4.74 39.14
N PRO A 352 -19.81 -4.25 40.21
CA PRO A 352 -21.08 -3.49 40.28
C PRO A 352 -21.01 -2.07 39.66
N PRO A 353 -22.14 -1.32 39.55
CA PRO A 353 -22.13 0.05 39.02
C PRO A 353 -21.17 0.99 39.77
N GLY A 354 -20.27 1.63 39.02
CA GLY A 354 -19.15 2.43 39.56
C GLY A 354 -17.82 1.69 39.73
N GLU A 355 -17.78 0.38 39.47
CA GLU A 355 -16.57 -0.46 39.49
C GLU A 355 -16.27 -1.02 38.10
N TYR A 356 -15.11 -0.66 37.55
CA TYR A 356 -14.71 -1.04 36.19
C TYR A 356 -13.60 -2.08 36.17
N ARG A 357 -13.64 -2.98 35.20
CA ARG A 357 -12.59 -3.99 34.91
C ARG A 357 -12.31 -4.02 33.41
N ARG A 358 -11.07 -4.30 33.00
CA ARG A 358 -10.79 -4.57 31.58
C ARG A 358 -11.31 -5.97 31.22
N ARG A 359 -11.82 -6.13 30.01
CA ARG A 359 -12.29 -7.43 29.51
C ARG A 359 -11.09 -8.26 29.00
N GLU A 360 -10.71 -9.29 29.75
CA GLU A 360 -9.65 -10.22 29.33
C GLU A 360 -10.11 -11.09 28.16
N TRP A 361 -9.36 -11.06 27.05
CA TRP A 361 -9.57 -11.94 25.91
C TRP A 361 -8.91 -13.30 26.16
N GLY A 362 -9.51 -14.15 27.00
CA GLY A 362 -8.87 -15.43 27.29
C GLY A 362 -9.47 -16.39 28.32
N GLN A 363 -10.75 -16.34 28.69
CA GLN A 363 -11.36 -17.47 29.43
C GLN A 363 -12.89 -17.50 29.35
N GLY A 364 -13.43 -18.65 28.94
CA GLY A 364 -14.78 -19.14 29.26
C GLY A 364 -15.99 -18.35 28.75
N ASP A 365 -16.58 -18.85 27.66
CA ASP A 365 -17.99 -19.27 27.66
C ASP A 365 -18.07 -20.61 26.88
N ALA A 366 -19.02 -21.48 27.23
CA ALA A 366 -19.07 -22.89 26.80
C ALA A 366 -20.48 -23.32 26.35
#